data_AF-A0A8J8NG06-F1
#
_entry.id   AF-A0A8J8NG06-F1
#
_cell.length_a   1.000
_cell.length_b   1.000
_cell.length_c   1.000
_cell.angle_alpha   90.00
_cell.angle_beta   90.00
_cell.angle_gamma   90.00
#
_symmetry.space_group_name_H-M   'P 1'
#
loop_
_entity.id
_entity.type
_entity.pdbx_description
1 polymer ?
#
loop_
_entity_poly.entity_id
_entity_poly.type
_entity_poly.pdbx_seq_one_letter_code
_entity_poly.pdbx_strand_id
1 'polypeptide(L)'
;MIFALDINDVRLLMGALDSLDDLIALDAWYGSEGTSYSLTAEFERNGGLDRLEEVMKHPNMDVYNRASRLMAKYFERVPVIEAAQSTNMSDVSTTYGTVHQQQNSFMQNQYQQQNYGNSQSIFNI
;
A
#
# COMPACT_ATOMS: atom_id res chain seq x y z
N MET A 1 -6.88 11.61 -20.05
CA MET A 1 -5.52 11.05 -20.02
C MET A 1 -5.38 9.82 -20.92
N ILE A 2 -6.36 8.91 -20.95
CA ILE A 2 -6.33 7.70 -21.79
C ILE A 2 -6.16 8.00 -23.28
N PHE A 3 -6.79 9.06 -23.81
CA PHE A 3 -6.57 9.51 -25.19
C PHE A 3 -5.11 9.85 -25.53
N ALA A 4 -4.27 10.16 -24.54
CA ALA A 4 -2.85 10.41 -24.78
C ALA A 4 -2.07 9.12 -25.11
N LEU A 5 -2.62 7.94 -24.77
CA LEU A 5 -2.07 6.63 -25.13
C LEU A 5 -2.48 6.19 -26.56
N ASP A 6 -3.29 6.98 -27.25
CA ASP A 6 -3.60 6.83 -28.68
C ASP A 6 -2.66 7.63 -29.59
N ILE A 7 -1.71 8.36 -29.02
CA ILE A 7 -0.83 9.22 -29.79
C ILE A 7 0.17 8.39 -30.61
N ASN A 8 0.20 8.61 -31.93
CA ASN A 8 1.15 7.96 -32.85
C ASN A 8 2.55 8.57 -32.80
N ASP A 9 2.68 9.82 -32.37
CA ASP A 9 3.99 10.46 -32.22
C ASP A 9 4.72 9.87 -30.99
N VAL A 10 5.83 9.20 -31.25
CA VAL A 10 6.62 8.52 -30.23
C VAL A 10 7.09 9.46 -29.13
N ARG A 11 7.47 10.70 -29.44
CA ARG A 11 7.99 11.64 -28.44
C ARG A 11 6.89 12.11 -27.50
N LEU A 12 5.71 12.39 -28.07
CA LEU A 12 4.54 12.77 -27.28
C LEU A 12 4.02 11.61 -26.44
N LEU A 13 4.00 10.40 -27.01
CA LEU A 13 3.61 9.19 -26.27
C LEU A 13 4.56 8.92 -25.10
N MET A 14 5.88 9.01 -25.32
CA MET A 14 6.87 8.89 -24.24
C MET A 14 6.66 9.95 -23.15
N GLY A 15 6.44 11.21 -23.53
CA GLY A 15 6.13 12.26 -22.56
C GLY A 15 4.82 12.01 -21.79
N ALA A 16 3.81 11.42 -22.43
CA ALA A 16 2.57 11.04 -21.77
C ALA A 16 2.77 9.88 -20.78
N LEU A 17 3.58 8.88 -21.13
CA LEU A 17 3.94 7.77 -20.23
C LEU A 17 4.76 8.27 -19.02
N ASP A 18 5.67 9.21 -19.23
CA ASP A 18 6.47 9.81 -18.16
C ASP A 18 5.58 10.63 -17.20
N SER A 19 4.65 11.41 -17.75
CA SER A 19 3.68 12.15 -16.96
C SER A 19 2.74 11.23 -16.18
N LEU A 20 2.40 10.06 -16.73
CA LEU A 20 1.60 9.05 -16.02
C LEU A 20 2.37 8.43 -14.85
N ASP A 21 3.66 8.14 -15.02
CA ASP A 21 4.53 7.65 -13.93
C ASP A 21 4.55 8.65 -12.77
N ASP A 22 4.80 9.93 -13.08
CA ASP A 22 4.90 10.99 -12.09
C ASP A 22 3.57 11.23 -11.35
N LEU A 23 2.45 11.19 -12.08
CA LEU A 23 1.12 11.39 -11.48
C LEU A 23 0.71 10.22 -10.57
N ILE A 24 1.01 8.98 -10.95
CA ILE A 24 0.75 7.82 -10.09
C ILE A 24 1.66 7.85 -8.86
N ALA A 25 2.93 8.19 -9.02
CA ALA A 25 3.85 8.33 -7.90
C ALA A 25 3.41 9.44 -6.94
N LEU A 26 2.91 10.56 -7.46
CA LEU A 26 2.37 11.66 -6.66
C LEU A 26 1.11 11.25 -5.90
N ASP A 27 0.19 10.55 -6.56
CA ASP A 27 -1.03 10.01 -5.95
C ASP A 27 -0.68 9.07 -4.78
N ALA A 28 0.23 8.12 -5.00
CA ALA A 28 0.73 7.24 -3.96
C ALA A 28 1.39 8.00 -2.79
N TRP A 29 2.13 9.07 -3.08
CA TRP A 29 2.73 9.93 -2.05
C TRP A 29 1.68 10.63 -1.16
N TYR A 30 0.50 10.94 -1.69
CA TYR A 30 -0.64 11.45 -0.92
C TYR A 30 -1.39 10.36 -0.12
N GLY A 31 -0.99 9.09 -0.24
CA GLY A 31 -1.50 7.98 0.57
C GLY A 31 -2.82 7.38 0.06
N SER A 32 -3.17 7.59 -1.21
CA SER A 32 -4.34 6.98 -1.83
C SER A 32 -4.07 5.57 -2.41
N GLU A 33 -2.82 5.09 -2.39
CA GLU A 33 -2.45 3.77 -2.93
C GLU A 33 -3.31 2.64 -2.33
N GLY A 34 -3.81 1.74 -3.19
CA GLY A 34 -4.66 0.63 -2.79
C GLY A 34 -6.10 1.01 -2.40
N THR A 35 -6.46 2.29 -2.43
CA THR A 35 -7.83 2.74 -2.20
C THR A 35 -8.68 2.68 -3.47
N SER A 36 -10.00 2.71 -3.32
CA SER A 36 -10.93 2.73 -4.44
C SER A 36 -10.92 4.03 -5.23
N TYR A 37 -10.26 5.08 -4.75
CA TYR A 37 -10.15 6.39 -5.40
C TYR A 37 -8.72 6.72 -5.81
N SER A 38 -7.79 5.76 -5.72
CA SER A 38 -6.44 5.92 -6.24
C SER A 38 -6.48 6.21 -7.73
N LEU A 39 -5.47 6.92 -8.22
CA LEU A 39 -5.32 7.18 -9.64
C LEU A 39 -5.16 5.87 -10.42
N THR A 40 -4.52 4.84 -9.84
CA THR A 40 -4.44 3.52 -10.47
C THR A 40 -5.80 2.84 -10.60
N ALA A 41 -6.66 2.92 -9.58
CA ALA A 41 -8.01 2.37 -9.61
C ALA A 41 -8.91 3.13 -10.59
N GLU A 42 -8.81 4.46 -10.63
CA GLU A 42 -9.52 5.29 -11.60
C GLU A 42 -9.01 5.03 -13.02
N PHE A 43 -7.70 4.89 -13.21
CA PHE A 43 -7.10 4.57 -14.51
C PHE A 43 -7.60 3.22 -15.04
N GLU A 44 -7.64 2.18 -14.21
CA GLU A 44 -8.19 0.88 -14.54
C GLU A 44 -9.68 0.95 -14.90
N ARG A 45 -10.51 1.61 -14.07
CA ARG A 45 -11.96 1.76 -14.32
C ARG A 45 -12.30 2.42 -15.64
N ASN A 46 -11.44 3.30 -16.11
CA ASN A 46 -11.65 4.01 -17.37
C ASN A 46 -11.07 3.25 -18.59
N GLY A 47 -10.61 2.02 -18.44
CA GLY A 47 -10.02 1.21 -19.52
C GLY A 47 -8.56 1.57 -19.83
N GLY A 48 -7.88 2.25 -18.89
CA GLY A 48 -6.49 2.65 -19.07
C GLY A 48 -5.53 1.47 -19.13
N LEU A 49 -5.84 0.37 -18.42
CA LEU A 49 -5.03 -0.85 -18.44
C LEU A 49 -5.02 -1.52 -19.81
N ASP A 50 -6.20 -1.78 -20.38
CA ASP A 50 -6.33 -2.34 -21.73
C ASP A 50 -5.55 -1.49 -22.74
N ARG A 51 -5.63 -0.17 -22.60
CA ARG A 51 -4.91 0.75 -23.49
C ARG A 51 -3.40 0.70 -23.28
N LEU A 52 -2.93 0.57 -22.04
CA LEU A 52 -1.50 0.43 -21.73
C LEU A 52 -0.95 -0.89 -22.29
N GLU A 53 -1.73 -1.97 -22.26
CA GLU A 53 -1.39 -3.24 -22.92
C GLU A 53 -1.25 -3.10 -24.44
N GLU A 54 -2.13 -2.32 -25.09
CA GLU A 54 -1.99 -2.02 -26.51
C GLU A 54 -0.73 -1.20 -26.80
N VAL A 55 -0.37 -0.25 -25.94
CA VAL A 55 0.89 0.51 -26.07
C VAL A 55 2.11 -0.42 -25.95
N MET A 56 2.05 -1.50 -25.17
CA MET A 56 3.12 -2.50 -25.12
C MET A 56 3.28 -3.31 -26.43
N LYS A 57 2.36 -3.21 -27.38
CA LYS A 57 2.52 -3.81 -28.71
C LYS A 57 3.18 -2.87 -29.72
N HIS A 58 3.57 -1.67 -29.29
CA HIS A 58 4.14 -0.64 -30.15
C HIS A 58 5.50 -1.09 -30.74
N PRO A 59 5.79 -0.82 -32.04
CA PRO A 59 7.02 -1.29 -32.70
C PRO A 59 8.30 -0.61 -32.20
N ASN A 60 8.18 0.57 -31.57
CA ASN A 60 9.30 1.24 -30.93
C ASN A 60 9.60 0.59 -29.57
N MET A 61 10.81 0.06 -29.42
CA MET A 61 11.25 -0.66 -28.22
C MET A 61 11.30 0.21 -26.97
N ASP A 62 11.59 1.50 -27.09
CA ASP A 62 11.65 2.42 -25.94
C ASP A 62 10.25 2.66 -25.37
N VAL A 63 9.25 2.77 -26.25
CA VAL A 63 7.82 2.86 -25.86
C VAL A 63 7.40 1.59 -25.15
N TYR A 64 7.69 0.41 -25.72
CA TYR A 64 7.40 -0.88 -25.08
C TYR A 64 8.04 -0.96 -23.68
N ASN A 65 9.34 -0.70 -23.59
CA ASN A 65 10.08 -0.77 -22.34
C ASN A 65 9.50 0.17 -21.28
N ARG A 66 9.08 1.37 -21.69
CA ARG A 66 8.48 2.35 -20.77
C ARG A 66 7.09 1.89 -20.30
N ALA A 67 6.23 1.46 -21.20
CA ALA A 67 4.89 0.97 -20.86
C ALA A 67 4.93 -0.31 -20.01
N SER A 68 5.83 -1.25 -20.34
CA SER A 68 6.04 -2.48 -19.57
C SER A 68 6.53 -2.18 -18.14
N ARG A 69 7.43 -1.20 -17.97
CA ARG A 69 7.86 -0.76 -16.62
C ARG A 69 6.69 -0.20 -15.81
N LEU A 70 5.83 0.61 -16.42
CA LEU A 70 4.64 1.14 -15.74
C LEU A 70 3.68 0.03 -15.32
N MET A 71 3.42 -0.92 -16.23
CA MET A 71 2.58 -2.08 -15.96
C MET A 71 3.10 -2.87 -14.76
N ALA A 72 4.38 -3.24 -14.79
CA ALA A 72 5.01 -4.02 -13.72
C ALA A 72 5.07 -3.25 -12.38
N LYS A 73 5.29 -1.94 -12.43
CA LYS A 73 5.45 -1.12 -11.22
C LYS A 73 4.14 -0.89 -10.47
N TYR A 74 3.03 -0.67 -11.18
CA TYR A 74 1.80 -0.18 -10.58
C TYR A 74 0.60 -1.12 -10.68
N PHE A 75 0.66 -2.13 -11.56
CA PHE A 75 -0.53 -2.92 -11.91
C PHE A 75 -0.31 -4.44 -11.84
N GLU A 76 0.93 -4.93 -11.92
CA GLU A 76 1.22 -6.34 -11.62
C GLU A 76 1.01 -6.60 -10.12
N ARG A 77 -0.05 -7.34 -9.80
CA ARG A 77 -0.27 -7.86 -8.45
C ARG A 77 0.76 -8.95 -8.18
N VAL A 78 1.70 -8.70 -7.27
CA VAL A 78 2.47 -9.78 -6.65
C VAL A 78 1.46 -10.73 -6.00
N PRO A 79 1.35 -12.01 -6.42
CA PRO A 79 0.48 -12.94 -5.74
C PRO A 79 0.98 -13.08 -4.31
N VAL A 80 0.14 -12.69 -3.35
CA VAL A 80 0.33 -13.06 -1.96
C VAL A 80 0.28 -14.58 -1.94
N ILE A 81 1.44 -15.22 -1.81
CA ILE A 81 1.51 -16.67 -1.61
C ILE A 81 0.87 -16.91 -0.25
N GLU A 82 -0.42 -17.25 -0.23
CA GLU A 82 -1.10 -17.73 0.96
C GLU A 82 -0.36 -18.99 1.40
N ALA A 83 0.49 -18.86 2.41
CA ALA A 83 1.16 -19.97 3.04
C ALA A 83 0.08 -20.94 3.54
N ALA A 84 0.01 -22.10 2.88
CA ALA A 84 -0.92 -23.17 3.15
C ALA A 84 -1.05 -23.45 4.66
N GLN A 85 -2.20 -23.14 5.24
CA GLN A 85 -2.62 -23.79 6.48
C GLN A 85 -3.29 -25.11 6.10
N SER A 86 -2.49 -26.17 6.17
CA SER A 86 -2.92 -27.56 6.09
C SER A 86 -3.94 -27.85 7.20
N THR A 87 -5.22 -27.85 6.86
CA THR A 87 -6.28 -28.39 7.71
C THR A 87 -6.30 -29.91 7.55
N ASN A 88 -5.68 -30.63 8.50
CA ASN A 88 -6.00 -32.04 8.74
C ASN A 88 -6.37 -32.19 10.22
N MET A 89 -7.62 -32.59 10.45
CA MET A 89 -8.22 -32.90 11.75
C MET A 89 -7.61 -34.17 12.37
N SER A 90 -7.33 -34.16 13.67
CA SER A 90 -7.73 -35.22 14.60
C SER A 90 -7.58 -34.80 16.07
N ASP A 91 -8.56 -35.21 16.86
CA ASP A 91 -8.84 -34.95 18.27
C ASP A 91 -7.65 -34.97 19.24
N VAL A 92 -7.56 -33.97 20.13
CA VAL A 92 -7.44 -34.16 21.60
C VAL A 92 -8.01 -32.92 22.31
N SER A 93 -9.10 -33.14 23.05
CA SER A 93 -9.66 -32.19 24.03
C SER A 93 -8.91 -32.34 25.36
N THR A 94 -8.27 -31.28 25.87
CA THR A 94 -8.37 -30.81 27.28
C THR A 94 -7.44 -29.61 27.58
N THR A 95 -8.05 -28.53 28.10
CA THR A 95 -7.67 -27.89 29.39
C THR A 95 -6.53 -26.85 29.47
N TYR A 96 -6.96 -25.63 29.88
CA TYR A 96 -6.26 -24.41 30.37
C TYR A 96 -5.50 -23.48 29.38
N GLY A 97 -5.88 -22.19 29.40
CA GLY A 97 -4.92 -21.08 29.22
C GLY A 97 -5.32 -19.96 28.27
N THR A 98 -6.09 -18.99 28.74
CA THR A 98 -6.29 -17.67 28.10
C THR A 98 -4.99 -16.86 28.13
N VAL A 99 -4.38 -16.53 26.99
CA VAL A 99 -3.31 -15.50 26.91
C VAL A 99 -3.40 -14.71 25.61
N HIS A 100 -4.16 -13.60 25.62
CA HIS A 100 -3.89 -12.43 24.78
C HIS A 100 -4.36 -11.17 25.50
N GLN A 101 -3.45 -10.49 26.19
CA GLN A 101 -3.39 -9.03 26.36
C GLN A 101 -2.21 -8.69 27.29
N GLN A 102 -1.00 -8.61 26.73
CA GLN A 102 0.13 -8.05 27.45
C GLN A 102 0.99 -7.22 26.49
N GLN A 103 0.46 -6.05 26.10
CA GLN A 103 1.30 -5.04 25.47
C GLN A 103 0.97 -3.59 25.87
N ASN A 104 -0.04 -3.34 26.71
CA ASN A 104 -0.41 -1.97 27.13
C ASN A 104 -0.07 -1.59 28.58
N SER A 105 0.57 -2.46 29.38
CA SER A 105 0.79 -2.20 30.81
C SER A 105 2.11 -1.47 31.15
N PHE A 106 3.00 -1.27 30.19
CA PHE A 106 4.31 -0.64 30.45
C PHE A 106 4.27 0.90 30.43
N MET A 107 3.30 1.52 29.75
CA MET A 107 3.18 2.98 29.69
C MET A 107 2.38 3.58 30.85
N GLN A 108 1.50 2.82 31.52
CA GLN A 108 0.68 3.36 32.62
C GLN A 108 1.42 3.42 33.96
N ASN A 109 2.42 2.56 34.19
CA ASN A 109 3.13 2.51 35.47
C ASN A 109 4.16 3.65 35.67
N GLN A 110 4.52 4.40 34.63
CA GLN A 110 5.38 5.57 34.78
C GLN A 110 4.62 6.84 35.21
N TYR A 111 3.34 6.98 34.87
CA TYR A 111 2.55 8.15 35.26
C TYR A 111 2.05 8.11 36.71
N GLN A 112 2.02 6.93 37.35
CA GLN A 112 1.57 6.82 38.75
C GLN A 112 2.70 6.91 39.79
N GLN A 113 3.96 6.71 39.42
CA GLN A 113 5.08 6.81 40.37
C GLN A 113 5.59 8.23 40.61
N GLN A 114 5.19 9.23 39.81
CA GLN A 114 5.54 10.63 40.07
C GLN A 114 4.62 11.33 41.09
N ASN A 115 3.53 10.69 41.54
CA ASN A 115 2.51 11.36 42.36
C ASN A 115 2.46 10.95 43.85
N TYR A 116 3.48 10.24 44.36
CA TYR A 116 3.59 9.85 45.78
C TYR A 116 4.90 10.34 46.44
N GLY A 117 5.35 11.54 46.10
CA GLY A 117 6.61 12.08 46.61
C GLY A 117 6.56 13.49 47.18
N ASN A 118 5.38 14.10 47.41
CA ASN A 118 5.33 15.48 47.87
C ASN A 118 4.14 15.82 48.77
N SER A 119 4.09 15.23 49.96
CA SER A 119 3.20 15.72 51.01
C SER A 119 3.72 15.34 52.40
N GLN A 120 4.80 15.99 52.82
CA GLN A 120 5.06 16.35 54.22
C GLN A 120 6.10 17.48 54.25
N SER A 121 5.65 18.73 54.28
CA SER A 121 6.31 19.88 54.94
C SER A 121 5.53 21.17 54.64
N ILE A 122 4.42 21.39 55.36
CA ILE A 122 3.91 22.76 55.59
C ILE A 122 3.57 22.88 57.09
N PHE A 123 4.08 23.97 57.66
CA PHE A 123 4.13 24.43 59.05
C PHE A 123 2.79 24.50 59.82
N ASN A 124 2.88 24.27 61.15
CA ASN A 124 2.37 25.09 62.30
C ASN A 124 2.31 24.17 63.53
N ILE A 125 2.90 24.48 64.70
CA ILE A 125 2.74 25.63 65.60
C ILE A 125 4.08 25.97 66.26
#